data_AF-A0A6J6PB46-F1
#
_entry.id   AF-A0A6J6PB46-F1
#
_cell.length_a   1.000
_cell.length_b   1.000
_cell.length_c   1.000
_cell.angle_alpha   90.00
_cell.angle_beta   90.00
_cell.angle_gamma   90.00
#
_symmetry.space_group_name_H-M   'P 1'
#
loop_
_entity.id
_entity.type
_entity.pdbx_description
1 polymer ?
#
loop_
_entity_poly.entity_id
_entity_poly.type
_entity_poly.pdbx_seq_one_letter_code
_entity_poly.pdbx_strand_id
1 'polypeptide(L)'
;MSWNQVNRMPHHTFWWEGIDGTRVFSHFPSADTYISELSGEELAHAERNFSEKGRASISLVPFGWGDGGGGPTREMIAAAHRTSNLEGSPKVKMGTADEFFELARSEYENAPVWRGEMYLELHRGVLTSQHRTKHGNRRNEGLLREAELWASYATLKTGAAYPSAKLEEIWQSILLMQFHDILPGTAIAWVYKEVENRHAEITRDLLGIVNSALTALANDGSSEQKALTANALPSSRHGVDALGIGVASSSATATSISEQGEFVVLENQELRVRFDRAGRIWSLLSLATNRDAIAPGIPANELHLHNDNPTRWDAWDIDENYRNSKQVLDSVDEFNVTQEADGTAVVETKRYLKSSAGKTSTIIQNLRLAPGAKELDIEFDIDWHESEKLLKLSFAIDIHAQEVAAETQFGFVKRPTHENTSWDFARFESCQHKYLYLQERDWGVTFANDSTYGFDVQRTTEANGATVTNVRFSLLRATKFPDPEADLGAHSMKFKVRPAATIEDAVSLGYELNYPAREVLGNRSVEPLVRSSAKQVVVETVKLAEDGSGDLVVRLYESTGGRCASTISFAGVADEILMTNFLEVASSAEASQASQTASTSASRSIDLQFRPFQVITLRVSGLKIDAS
;
A
#
# COMPACT_ATOMS: atom_id res chain seq x y z
N MET A 1 -8.66 10.30 16.07
CA MET A 1 -8.59 11.67 15.51
C MET A 1 -8.63 12.79 16.56
N SER A 2 -9.22 12.58 17.75
CA SER A 2 -9.17 13.58 18.85
C SER A 2 -7.77 13.79 19.43
N TRP A 3 -6.82 12.90 19.16
CA TRP A 3 -5.44 12.93 19.68
C TRP A 3 -4.44 13.64 18.77
N ASN A 4 -4.90 14.38 17.75
CA ASN A 4 -4.00 15.17 16.92
C ASN A 4 -3.17 16.15 17.77
N GLN A 5 -1.85 16.20 17.52
CA GLN A 5 -0.93 17.03 18.30
C GLN A 5 -1.01 18.53 17.96
N VAL A 6 -1.29 18.88 16.70
CA VAL A 6 -1.23 20.26 16.22
C VAL A 6 -2.62 20.80 15.90
N ASN A 7 -3.42 20.07 15.12
CA ASN A 7 -4.69 20.54 14.60
C ASN A 7 -5.88 19.75 15.14
N ARG A 8 -6.88 20.49 15.62
CA ARG A 8 -8.17 19.93 15.96
C ARG A 8 -9.02 19.72 14.70
N MET A 9 -9.64 18.54 14.57
CA MET A 9 -10.64 18.31 13.53
C MET A 9 -11.79 19.33 13.66
N PRO A 10 -12.21 19.99 12.56
CA PRO A 10 -13.15 21.10 12.65
C PRO A 10 -14.57 20.66 13.03
N HIS A 11 -14.94 19.41 12.73
CA HIS A 11 -16.29 18.90 12.85
C HIS A 11 -16.34 17.61 13.66
N HIS A 12 -17.39 17.44 14.45
CA HIS A 12 -17.72 16.15 15.06
C HIS A 12 -18.71 15.40 14.18
N THR A 13 -19.72 16.07 13.62
CA THR A 13 -20.71 15.45 12.72
C THR A 13 -20.58 16.03 11.30
N PHE A 14 -20.28 15.18 10.31
CA PHE A 14 -19.97 15.62 8.94
C PHE A 14 -20.15 14.48 7.92
N TRP A 15 -20.11 14.82 6.64
CA TRP A 15 -19.97 13.85 5.56
C TRP A 15 -18.49 13.64 5.23
N TRP A 16 -17.99 12.42 5.34
CA TRP A 16 -16.65 12.07 4.86
C TRP A 16 -16.73 11.62 3.40
N GLU A 17 -16.05 12.33 2.51
CA GLU A 17 -15.97 12.05 1.08
C GLU A 17 -14.65 11.36 0.74
N GLY A 18 -14.73 10.14 0.18
CA GLY A 18 -13.59 9.37 -0.32
C GLY A 18 -13.01 9.93 -1.62
N ILE A 19 -11.91 9.35 -2.09
CA ILE A 19 -11.19 9.80 -3.30
C ILE A 19 -12.04 9.68 -4.58
N ASP A 20 -13.02 8.77 -4.60
CA ASP A 20 -13.95 8.54 -5.71
C ASP A 20 -15.22 9.41 -5.63
N GLY A 21 -15.36 10.21 -4.57
CA GLY A 21 -16.51 11.07 -4.31
C GLY A 21 -17.67 10.40 -3.58
N THR A 22 -17.56 9.12 -3.19
CA THR A 22 -18.56 8.49 -2.31
C THR A 22 -18.52 9.12 -0.92
N ARG A 23 -19.68 9.16 -0.24
CA ARG A 23 -19.81 9.82 1.06
C ARG A 23 -20.36 8.89 2.14
N VAL A 24 -19.76 8.96 3.32
CA VAL A 24 -20.24 8.29 4.54
C VAL A 24 -20.57 9.36 5.57
N PHE A 25 -21.74 9.26 6.21
CA PHE A 25 -22.11 10.16 7.31
C PHE A 25 -21.33 9.74 8.55
N SER A 26 -20.51 10.64 9.07
CA SER A 26 -19.48 10.33 10.07
C SER A 26 -19.68 11.16 11.33
N HIS A 27 -19.34 10.55 12.47
CA HIS A 27 -19.38 11.21 13.76
C HIS A 27 -18.14 10.87 14.60
N PHE A 28 -17.50 11.89 15.17
CA PHE A 28 -16.52 11.75 16.24
C PHE A 28 -17.17 12.04 17.59
N PRO A 29 -17.09 11.13 18.58
CA PRO A 29 -17.56 11.40 19.93
C PRO A 29 -16.92 12.67 20.50
N SER A 30 -17.74 13.67 20.86
CA SER A 30 -17.22 14.93 21.39
C SER A 30 -16.62 14.83 22.79
N ALA A 31 -16.78 13.68 23.45
CA ALA A 31 -16.09 13.35 24.69
C ALA A 31 -14.58 13.10 24.50
N ASP A 32 -14.09 13.01 23.25
CA ASP A 32 -12.69 12.72 22.88
C ASP A 32 -12.14 11.37 23.41
N THR A 33 -13.04 10.53 23.93
CA THR A 33 -12.76 9.20 24.47
C THR A 33 -13.85 8.23 24.04
N TYR A 34 -13.47 6.95 23.94
CA TYR A 34 -14.42 5.85 23.75
C TYR A 34 -14.61 5.02 25.03
N ILE A 35 -13.95 5.42 26.13
CA ILE A 35 -13.94 4.74 27.43
C ILE A 35 -14.53 5.62 28.54
N SER A 36 -15.58 6.40 28.22
CA SER A 36 -16.18 7.33 29.18
C SER A 36 -16.75 6.58 30.39
N GLU A 37 -16.64 7.20 31.57
CA GLU A 37 -17.31 6.78 32.80
C GLU A 37 -18.70 7.44 32.96
N LEU A 38 -19.09 8.28 32.00
CA LEU A 38 -20.27 9.17 32.06
C LEU A 38 -20.23 10.07 33.31
N SER A 39 -19.02 10.52 33.68
CA SER A 39 -18.85 11.43 34.81
C SER A 39 -19.42 12.82 34.47
N GLY A 40 -19.74 13.61 35.49
CA GLY A 40 -20.21 14.98 35.28
C GLY A 40 -19.20 15.85 34.52
N GLU A 41 -17.90 15.62 34.73
CA GLU A 41 -16.82 16.33 34.03
C GLU A 41 -16.77 15.94 32.55
N GLU A 42 -16.83 14.66 32.24
CA GLU A 42 -16.80 14.15 30.86
C GLU A 42 -18.02 14.60 30.07
N LEU A 43 -19.22 14.54 30.65
CA LEU A 43 -20.44 15.00 30.00
C LEU A 43 -20.39 16.51 29.74
N ALA A 44 -19.94 17.29 30.72
CA ALA A 44 -19.79 18.73 30.55
C ALA A 44 -18.69 19.07 29.53
N HIS A 45 -17.61 18.28 29.45
CA HIS A 45 -16.62 18.38 28.37
C HIS A 45 -17.25 18.08 27.02
N ALA A 46 -17.92 16.94 26.86
CA ALA A 46 -18.55 16.51 25.62
C ALA A 46 -19.52 17.58 25.08
N GLU A 47 -20.32 18.18 25.97
CA GLU A 47 -21.21 19.29 25.63
C GLU A 47 -20.40 20.50 25.16
N ARG A 48 -19.45 21.01 25.95
CA ARG A 48 -18.63 22.19 25.59
C ARG A 48 -17.76 21.97 24.35
N ASN A 49 -17.37 20.75 24.09
CA ASN A 49 -16.45 20.39 23.01
C ASN A 49 -17.17 20.22 21.66
N PHE A 50 -18.43 19.79 21.63
CA PHE A 50 -19.17 19.53 20.39
C PHE A 50 -19.19 20.73 19.41
N SER A 51 -18.64 20.55 18.21
CA SER A 51 -18.43 21.64 17.23
C SER A 51 -19.72 22.16 16.62
N GLU A 52 -20.71 21.30 16.42
CA GLU A 52 -21.96 21.63 15.73
C GLU A 52 -23.05 22.18 16.67
N LYS A 53 -22.67 22.61 17.87
CA LYS A 53 -23.59 23.24 18.85
C LYS A 53 -24.43 24.35 18.21
N GLY A 54 -25.74 24.31 18.47
CA GLY A 54 -26.72 25.26 17.95
C GLY A 54 -27.27 24.91 16.56
N ARG A 55 -26.66 23.94 15.85
CA ARG A 55 -27.21 23.36 14.60
C ARG A 55 -27.62 21.90 14.77
N ALA A 56 -26.92 21.19 15.66
CA ALA A 56 -27.29 19.88 16.15
C ALA A 56 -27.22 19.88 17.68
N SER A 57 -27.98 18.99 18.32
CA SER A 57 -28.11 18.88 19.77
C SER A 57 -27.68 17.52 20.32
N ILE A 58 -27.35 16.56 19.45
CA ILE A 58 -26.94 15.21 19.85
C ILE A 58 -25.49 14.90 19.50
N SER A 59 -24.84 14.17 20.39
CA SER A 59 -23.48 13.63 20.24
C SER A 59 -23.45 12.22 20.83
N LEU A 60 -22.69 11.32 20.21
CA LEU A 60 -22.52 9.96 20.70
C LEU A 60 -21.42 9.93 21.78
N VAL A 61 -21.67 9.24 22.89
CA VAL A 61 -20.65 9.01 23.94
C VAL A 61 -20.54 7.50 24.20
N PRO A 62 -19.53 6.83 23.62
CA PRO A 62 -19.20 5.46 24.00
C PRO A 62 -18.66 5.44 25.44
N PHE A 63 -19.09 4.46 26.23
CA PHE A 63 -18.76 4.34 27.65
C PHE A 63 -18.44 2.88 28.01
N GLY A 64 -17.58 2.67 29.01
CA GLY A 64 -17.03 1.36 29.38
C GLY A 64 -15.51 1.36 29.46
N TRP A 65 -14.89 0.18 29.61
CA TRP A 65 -13.43 0.04 29.61
C TRP A 65 -12.93 -0.52 28.26
N GLY A 66 -11.97 0.18 27.66
CA GLY A 66 -11.31 -0.18 26.39
C GLY A 66 -9.93 -0.78 26.60
N ASP A 67 -9.10 -0.82 25.54
CA ASP A 67 -7.68 -1.21 25.59
C ASP A 67 -7.40 -2.54 26.32
N GLY A 68 -8.22 -3.58 26.06
CA GLY A 68 -8.14 -4.88 26.74
C GLY A 68 -8.93 -4.97 28.05
N GLY A 69 -9.73 -3.96 28.39
CA GLY A 69 -10.66 -3.91 29.51
C GLY A 69 -12.03 -4.56 29.25
N GLY A 70 -12.97 -4.38 30.18
CA GLY A 70 -14.33 -4.93 30.12
C GLY A 70 -15.40 -3.93 29.64
N GLY A 71 -16.62 -4.41 29.38
CA GLY A 71 -17.75 -3.53 29.05
C GLY A 71 -18.17 -2.56 30.17
N PRO A 72 -19.27 -1.83 29.98
CA PRO A 72 -19.80 -0.90 30.99
C PRO A 72 -20.02 -1.52 32.37
N THR A 73 -19.71 -0.77 33.42
CA THR A 73 -19.98 -1.18 34.81
C THR A 73 -21.41 -0.83 35.24
N ARG A 74 -21.88 -1.43 36.35
CA ARG A 74 -23.20 -1.11 36.92
C ARG A 74 -23.30 0.36 37.33
N GLU A 75 -22.19 0.93 37.78
CA GLU A 75 -22.06 2.32 38.23
C GLU A 75 -22.19 3.29 37.05
N MET A 76 -21.60 2.96 35.89
CA MET A 76 -21.76 3.72 34.65
C MET A 76 -23.21 3.69 34.16
N ILE A 77 -23.87 2.53 34.20
CA ILE A 77 -25.30 2.41 33.87
C ILE A 77 -26.15 3.26 34.83
N ALA A 78 -25.85 3.22 36.13
CA ALA A 78 -26.52 4.07 37.11
C ALA A 78 -26.24 5.56 36.87
N ALA A 79 -25.04 5.93 36.40
CA ALA A 79 -24.70 7.30 36.01
C ALA A 79 -25.57 7.76 34.83
N ALA A 80 -25.66 6.95 33.76
CA ALA A 80 -26.52 7.21 32.61
C ALA A 80 -27.99 7.46 33.03
N HIS A 81 -28.52 6.64 33.95
CA HIS A 81 -29.88 6.84 34.46
C HIS A 81 -30.02 8.14 35.26
N ARG A 82 -29.04 8.47 36.12
CA ARG A 82 -29.06 9.72 36.89
C ARG A 82 -29.02 10.96 35.99
N THR A 83 -28.26 10.92 34.91
CA THR A 83 -28.08 12.05 33.97
C THR A 83 -29.12 12.08 32.86
N SER A 84 -30.08 11.15 32.83
CA SER A 84 -31.17 11.16 31.84
C SER A 84 -32.05 12.41 31.88
N ASN A 85 -32.17 13.04 33.05
CA ASN A 85 -32.91 14.29 33.25
C ASN A 85 -32.39 15.08 34.46
N LEU A 86 -31.07 15.26 34.54
CA LEU A 86 -30.43 16.04 35.60
C LEU A 86 -30.24 17.49 35.14
N GLU A 87 -30.83 18.44 35.86
CA GLU A 87 -30.69 19.86 35.56
C GLU A 87 -29.22 20.30 35.59
N GLY A 88 -28.80 21.06 34.58
CA GLY A 88 -27.40 21.52 34.43
C GLY A 88 -26.43 20.47 33.88
N SER A 89 -26.90 19.29 33.48
CA SER A 89 -26.12 18.26 32.79
C SER A 89 -26.73 17.92 31.44
N PRO A 90 -25.94 17.50 30.43
CA PRO A 90 -26.48 16.94 29.19
C PRO A 90 -27.36 15.73 29.47
N LYS A 91 -28.46 15.61 28.74
CA LYS A 91 -29.38 14.47 28.87
C LYS A 91 -28.79 13.24 28.23
N VAL A 92 -28.54 12.20 29.02
CA VAL A 92 -28.04 10.92 28.52
C VAL A 92 -29.20 9.98 28.20
N LYS A 93 -29.24 9.49 26.95
CA LYS A 93 -30.14 8.41 26.51
C LYS A 93 -29.28 7.24 26.03
N MET A 94 -29.43 6.08 26.68
CA MET A 94 -28.83 4.84 26.19
C MET A 94 -29.59 4.35 24.95
N GLY A 95 -28.86 3.96 23.92
CA GLY A 95 -29.39 3.50 22.63
C GLY A 95 -28.31 2.88 21.76
N THR A 96 -28.66 2.53 20.53
CA THR A 96 -27.74 1.95 19.55
C THR A 96 -27.08 3.04 18.69
N ALA A 97 -25.98 2.69 18.02
CA ALA A 97 -25.36 3.57 17.03
C ALA A 97 -26.31 3.89 15.85
N ASP A 98 -27.12 2.93 15.42
CA ASP A 98 -28.09 3.11 14.33
C ASP A 98 -29.15 4.15 14.69
N GLU A 99 -29.71 4.08 15.90
CA GLU A 99 -30.66 5.09 16.41
C GLU A 99 -30.03 6.48 16.49
N PHE A 100 -28.77 6.56 16.91
CA PHE A 100 -28.02 7.82 16.93
C PHE A 100 -27.84 8.39 15.53
N PHE A 101 -27.36 7.59 14.57
CA PHE A 101 -27.08 8.07 13.22
C PHE A 101 -28.34 8.45 12.45
N GLU A 102 -29.45 7.75 12.65
CA GLU A 102 -30.74 8.13 12.08
C GLU A 102 -31.18 9.50 12.62
N LEU A 103 -31.11 9.70 13.94
CA LEU A 103 -31.46 10.97 14.56
C LEU A 103 -30.51 12.10 14.12
N ALA A 104 -29.19 11.86 14.14
CA ALA A 104 -28.18 12.85 13.79
C ALA A 104 -28.31 13.32 12.35
N ARG A 105 -28.61 12.40 11.43
CA ARG A 105 -28.84 12.71 10.02
C ARG A 105 -30.13 13.51 9.83
N SER A 106 -31.19 13.17 10.56
CA SER A 106 -32.47 13.90 10.51
C SER A 106 -32.37 15.32 11.07
N GLU A 107 -31.55 15.53 12.10
CA GLU A 107 -31.37 16.83 12.75
C GLU A 107 -30.39 17.72 11.97
N TYR A 108 -29.36 17.13 11.37
CA TYR A 108 -28.26 17.86 10.73
C TYR A 108 -28.17 17.61 9.22
N GLU A 109 -29.26 17.92 8.51
CA GLU A 109 -29.42 17.70 7.06
C GLU A 109 -28.28 18.33 6.22
N ASN A 110 -27.84 19.54 6.59
CA ASN A 110 -26.80 20.30 5.88
C ASN A 110 -25.41 20.19 6.53
N ALA A 111 -25.00 18.97 6.89
CA ALA A 111 -23.70 18.71 7.48
C ALA A 111 -22.52 19.08 6.53
N PRO A 112 -21.40 19.59 7.06
CA PRO A 112 -20.21 19.93 6.27
C PRO A 112 -19.56 18.67 5.69
N VAL A 113 -18.70 18.85 4.68
CA VAL A 113 -18.00 17.74 4.01
C VAL A 113 -16.50 17.82 4.30
N TRP A 114 -15.92 16.74 4.81
CA TRP A 114 -14.47 16.52 4.83
C TRP A 114 -14.08 15.66 3.63
N ARG A 115 -13.18 16.14 2.77
CA ARG A 115 -12.76 15.42 1.56
C ARG A 115 -11.37 14.82 1.73
N GLY A 116 -11.23 13.54 1.37
CA GLY A 116 -9.96 12.83 1.38
C GLY A 116 -9.56 12.31 2.77
N GLU A 117 -8.27 12.00 2.91
CA GLU A 117 -7.69 11.40 4.10
C GLU A 117 -7.92 12.26 5.37
N MET A 118 -8.20 11.60 6.49
CA MET A 118 -8.12 12.19 7.83
C MET A 118 -6.79 11.76 8.45
N TYR A 119 -5.77 12.60 8.28
CA TYR A 119 -4.42 12.31 8.74
C TYR A 119 -4.32 12.44 10.26
N LEU A 120 -3.95 11.36 10.95
CA LEU A 120 -3.69 11.36 12.39
C LEU A 120 -2.32 11.95 12.65
N GLU A 121 -2.29 13.05 13.42
CA GLU A 121 -1.06 13.78 13.72
C GLU A 121 -0.30 13.18 14.90
N LEU A 122 -0.32 11.86 15.02
CA LEU A 122 0.24 11.07 16.11
C LEU A 122 0.45 9.64 15.61
N HIS A 123 1.29 8.88 16.31
CA HIS A 123 1.63 7.48 16.04
C HIS A 123 2.24 7.27 14.65
N ARG A 124 3.14 8.17 14.22
CA ARG A 124 3.75 8.11 12.88
C ARG A 124 4.80 7.02 12.72
N GLY A 125 5.39 6.59 13.83
CA GLY A 125 6.35 5.52 13.91
C GLY A 125 5.80 4.15 13.53
N VAL A 126 4.49 3.96 13.64
CA VAL A 126 3.82 2.70 13.28
C VAL A 126 3.94 2.34 11.80
N LEU A 127 4.32 3.30 10.95
CA LEU A 127 4.55 3.07 9.53
C LEU A 127 5.84 2.28 9.25
N THR A 128 6.77 2.24 10.22
CA THR A 128 8.12 1.68 10.02
C THR A 128 8.45 0.58 11.03
N SER A 129 7.97 0.66 12.28
CA SER A 129 8.23 -0.35 13.32
C SER A 129 7.81 -1.76 12.89
N GLN A 130 8.56 -2.79 13.27
CA GLN A 130 8.24 -4.21 12.99
C GLN A 130 8.16 -4.50 11.48
N HIS A 131 9.24 -4.20 10.77
CA HIS A 131 9.37 -4.37 9.31
C HIS A 131 9.04 -5.80 8.86
N ARG A 132 9.52 -6.84 9.55
CA ARG A 132 9.27 -8.24 9.17
C ARG A 132 7.78 -8.59 9.18
N THR A 133 7.01 -8.03 10.11
CA THR A 133 5.56 -8.18 10.16
C THR A 133 4.89 -7.56 8.94
N LYS A 134 5.25 -6.31 8.62
CA LYS A 134 4.71 -5.57 7.46
C LYS A 134 5.08 -6.20 6.12
N HIS A 135 6.33 -6.64 5.98
CA HIS A 135 6.82 -7.36 4.81
C HIS A 135 6.10 -8.70 4.64
N GLY A 136 5.95 -9.48 5.72
CA GLY A 136 5.20 -10.73 5.72
C GLY A 136 3.72 -10.53 5.35
N ASN A 137 3.09 -9.47 5.85
CA ASN A 137 1.71 -9.13 5.50
C ASN A 137 1.58 -8.82 4.01
N ARG A 138 2.38 -7.89 3.47
CA ARG A 138 2.29 -7.50 2.05
C ARG A 138 2.56 -8.68 1.12
N ARG A 139 3.56 -9.51 1.45
CA ARG A 139 3.85 -10.73 0.71
C ARG A 139 2.68 -11.70 0.71
N ASN A 140 2.05 -11.93 1.86
CA ASN A 140 0.93 -12.87 1.97
C ASN A 140 -0.35 -12.34 1.32
N GLU A 141 -0.62 -11.03 1.36
CA GLU A 141 -1.70 -10.39 0.58
C GLU A 141 -1.49 -10.64 -0.94
N GLY A 142 -0.27 -10.42 -1.42
CA GLY A 142 0.08 -10.64 -2.83
C GLY A 142 -0.06 -12.11 -3.24
N LEU A 143 0.44 -13.03 -2.41
CA LEU A 143 0.31 -14.47 -2.63
C LEU A 143 -1.14 -14.96 -2.57
N LEU A 144 -1.98 -14.35 -1.74
CA LEU A 144 -3.38 -14.71 -1.59
C LEU A 144 -4.19 -14.31 -2.82
N ARG A 145 -4.00 -13.07 -3.30
CA ARG A 145 -4.55 -12.62 -4.59
C ARG A 145 -4.14 -13.55 -5.74
N GLU A 146 -2.87 -13.95 -5.76
CA GLU A 146 -2.34 -14.86 -6.77
C GLU A 146 -2.95 -16.27 -6.66
N ALA A 147 -3.07 -16.81 -5.44
CA ALA A 147 -3.67 -18.11 -5.18
C ALA A 147 -5.13 -18.15 -5.62
N GLU A 148 -5.92 -17.12 -5.32
CA GLU A 148 -7.31 -17.01 -5.75
C GLU A 148 -7.43 -16.94 -7.27
N LEU A 149 -6.60 -16.12 -7.93
CA LEU A 149 -6.56 -16.00 -9.39
C LEU A 149 -6.33 -17.36 -10.05
N TRP A 150 -5.23 -18.02 -9.72
CA TRP A 150 -4.84 -19.25 -10.40
C TRP A 150 -5.77 -20.41 -10.03
N ALA A 151 -6.19 -20.52 -8.76
CA ALA A 151 -7.11 -21.58 -8.35
C ALA A 151 -8.50 -21.43 -9.00
N SER A 152 -9.00 -20.20 -9.13
CA SER A 152 -10.27 -19.94 -9.83
C SER A 152 -10.15 -20.31 -11.30
N TYR A 153 -9.05 -19.93 -11.95
CA TYR A 153 -8.84 -20.27 -13.34
C TYR A 153 -8.67 -21.78 -13.55
N ALA A 154 -7.87 -22.45 -12.71
CA ALA A 154 -7.71 -23.91 -12.77
C ALA A 154 -9.07 -24.62 -12.59
N THR A 155 -9.90 -24.15 -11.66
CA THR A 155 -11.25 -24.70 -11.42
C THR A 155 -12.13 -24.57 -12.64
N LEU A 156 -12.26 -23.35 -13.18
CA LEU A 156 -13.14 -23.07 -14.31
C LEU A 156 -12.68 -23.72 -15.62
N LYS A 157 -11.36 -23.87 -15.82
CA LYS A 157 -10.80 -24.40 -17.06
C LYS A 157 -10.64 -25.92 -17.07
N THR A 158 -10.27 -26.51 -15.92
CA THR A 158 -9.87 -27.93 -15.84
C THR A 158 -10.77 -28.77 -14.95
N GLY A 159 -11.65 -28.14 -14.17
CA GLY A 159 -12.45 -28.83 -13.15
C GLY A 159 -11.67 -29.17 -11.87
N ALA A 160 -10.47 -28.61 -11.68
CA ALA A 160 -9.73 -28.72 -10.43
C ALA A 160 -10.57 -28.20 -9.25
N ALA A 161 -10.39 -28.77 -8.05
CA ALA A 161 -11.14 -28.32 -6.89
C ALA A 161 -10.64 -26.95 -6.42
N TYR A 162 -11.56 -25.99 -6.22
CA TYR A 162 -11.24 -24.70 -5.60
C TYR A 162 -11.04 -24.88 -4.08
N PRO A 163 -9.91 -24.47 -3.50
CA PRO A 163 -9.59 -24.72 -2.09
C PRO A 163 -10.26 -23.71 -1.13
N SER A 164 -11.58 -23.53 -1.23
CA SER A 164 -12.34 -22.50 -0.51
C SER A 164 -12.09 -22.51 1.00
N ALA A 165 -12.28 -23.66 1.65
CA ALA A 165 -12.11 -23.77 3.11
C ALA A 165 -10.69 -23.40 3.59
N LYS A 166 -9.67 -23.70 2.77
CA LYS A 166 -8.29 -23.36 3.12
C LYS A 166 -8.00 -21.87 2.90
N LEU A 167 -8.53 -21.29 1.82
CA LEU A 167 -8.44 -19.85 1.57
C LEU A 167 -9.16 -19.05 2.66
N GLU A 168 -10.32 -19.51 3.13
CA GLU A 168 -11.06 -18.90 4.23
C GLU A 168 -10.25 -18.90 5.55
N GLU A 169 -9.65 -20.04 5.92
CA GLU A 169 -8.76 -20.14 7.09
C GLU A 169 -7.58 -19.15 7.00
N ILE A 170 -6.99 -19.02 5.80
CA ILE A 170 -5.87 -18.11 5.55
C ILE A 170 -6.33 -16.65 5.64
N TRP A 171 -7.45 -16.28 5.02
CA TRP A 171 -8.04 -14.93 5.11
C TRP A 171 -8.30 -14.54 6.56
N GLN A 172 -8.96 -15.40 7.33
CA GLN A 172 -9.22 -15.16 8.75
C GLN A 172 -7.91 -14.96 9.54
N SER A 173 -6.88 -15.76 9.24
CA SER A 173 -5.57 -15.65 9.89
C SER A 173 -4.87 -14.33 9.56
N ILE A 174 -4.84 -13.93 8.28
CA ILE A 174 -4.21 -12.67 7.85
C ILE A 174 -4.97 -11.49 8.48
N LEU A 175 -6.29 -11.45 8.36
CA LEU A 175 -7.11 -10.35 8.90
C LEU A 175 -6.98 -10.21 10.42
N LEU A 176 -6.80 -11.32 11.16
CA LEU A 176 -6.47 -11.27 12.59
C LEU A 176 -5.15 -10.54 12.84
N MET A 177 -4.11 -10.83 12.05
CA MET A 177 -2.79 -10.20 12.19
C MET A 177 -2.77 -8.76 11.66
N GLN A 178 -3.79 -8.34 10.90
CA GLN A 178 -4.01 -6.95 10.47
C GLN A 178 -4.66 -6.07 11.53
N PHE A 179 -4.88 -6.59 12.74
CA PHE A 179 -5.36 -5.81 13.87
C PHE A 179 -4.48 -4.57 14.11
N HIS A 180 -5.10 -3.47 14.54
CA HIS A 180 -4.49 -2.13 14.57
C HIS A 180 -3.35 -1.96 15.60
N ASP A 181 -3.10 -2.95 16.45
CA ASP A 181 -1.89 -2.99 17.29
C ASP A 181 -0.86 -4.05 16.86
N ILE A 182 -1.27 -4.97 15.99
CA ILE A 182 -0.39 -6.04 15.49
C ILE A 182 0.36 -5.54 14.25
N LEU A 183 -0.35 -5.30 13.14
CA LEU A 183 0.29 -4.85 11.90
C LEU A 183 1.07 -3.54 12.05
N PRO A 184 0.58 -2.54 12.81
CA PRO A 184 1.31 -1.29 13.00
C PRO A 184 2.59 -1.44 13.84
N GLY A 185 2.81 -2.59 14.50
CA GLY A 185 4.07 -2.88 15.17
C GLY A 185 4.12 -2.39 16.61
N THR A 186 2.99 -2.39 17.31
CA THR A 186 2.80 -1.80 18.64
C THR A 186 2.40 -2.76 19.78
N ALA A 187 2.37 -4.08 19.55
CA ALA A 187 2.29 -5.14 20.56
C ALA A 187 3.66 -5.61 21.12
N ILE A 188 3.65 -6.50 22.11
CA ILE A 188 4.86 -7.09 22.72
C ILE A 188 5.56 -8.09 21.78
N ALA A 189 6.85 -8.34 22.02
CA ALA A 189 7.71 -9.24 21.24
C ALA A 189 7.10 -10.63 20.93
N TRP A 190 6.38 -11.22 21.89
CA TRP A 190 5.74 -12.53 21.71
C TRP A 190 4.72 -12.56 20.58
N VAL A 191 3.97 -11.47 20.40
CA VAL A 191 2.98 -11.37 19.32
C VAL A 191 3.70 -11.43 17.97
N TYR A 192 4.81 -10.71 17.79
CA TYR A 192 5.53 -10.72 16.51
C TYR A 192 6.19 -12.04 16.21
N LYS A 193 6.70 -12.74 17.22
CA LYS A 193 7.20 -14.09 17.02
C LYS A 193 6.11 -15.02 16.48
N GLU A 194 4.88 -14.90 16.99
CA GLU A 194 3.74 -15.70 16.51
C GLU A 194 3.32 -15.28 15.09
N VAL A 195 3.23 -13.97 14.83
CA VAL A 195 2.88 -13.41 13.51
C VAL A 195 3.88 -13.81 12.44
N GLU A 196 5.19 -13.67 12.70
CA GLU A 196 6.25 -14.05 11.76
C GLU A 196 6.19 -15.55 11.43
N ASN A 197 5.99 -16.42 12.43
CA ASN A 197 5.82 -17.85 12.22
C ASN A 197 4.57 -18.16 11.40
N ARG A 198 3.43 -17.53 11.73
CA ARG A 198 2.16 -17.74 11.02
C ARG A 198 2.23 -17.24 9.58
N HIS A 199 2.91 -16.10 9.34
CA HIS A 199 3.19 -15.62 7.99
C HIS A 199 3.99 -16.62 7.17
N ALA A 200 5.01 -17.28 7.76
CA ALA A 200 5.79 -18.28 7.06
C ALA A 200 4.98 -19.54 6.70
N GLU A 201 4.10 -19.99 7.61
CA GLU A 201 3.16 -21.08 7.34
C GLU A 201 2.20 -20.74 6.20
N ILE A 202 1.58 -19.56 6.25
CA ILE A 202 0.65 -19.08 5.23
C ILE A 202 1.34 -18.95 3.87
N THR A 203 2.55 -18.39 3.84
CA THR A 203 3.35 -18.32 2.61
C THR A 203 3.53 -19.71 1.99
N ARG A 204 3.87 -20.73 2.79
CA ARG A 204 4.04 -22.10 2.29
C ARG A 204 2.73 -22.67 1.75
N ASP A 205 1.62 -22.48 2.46
CA ASP A 205 0.30 -22.99 2.06
C ASP A 205 -0.18 -22.32 0.76
N LEU A 206 -0.04 -21.00 0.64
CA LEU A 206 -0.39 -20.25 -0.56
C LEU A 206 0.47 -20.65 -1.76
N LEU A 207 1.78 -20.82 -1.58
CA LEU A 207 2.66 -21.33 -2.64
C LEU A 207 2.26 -22.73 -3.09
N GLY A 208 1.79 -23.59 -2.17
CA GLY A 208 1.24 -24.90 -2.50
C GLY A 208 0.00 -24.81 -3.40
N ILE A 209 -0.94 -23.91 -3.08
CA ILE A 209 -2.14 -23.65 -3.88
C ILE A 209 -1.76 -23.11 -5.27
N VAL A 210 -0.92 -22.08 -5.32
CA VAL A 210 -0.45 -21.46 -6.57
C VAL A 210 0.22 -22.50 -7.46
N ASN A 211 1.19 -23.25 -6.95
CA ASN A 211 1.93 -24.23 -7.74
C ASN A 211 1.02 -25.35 -8.27
N SER A 212 0.05 -25.80 -7.46
CA SER A 212 -0.92 -26.82 -7.89
C SER A 212 -1.82 -26.31 -9.01
N ALA A 213 -2.32 -25.08 -8.88
CA ALA A 213 -3.16 -24.45 -9.90
C ALA A 213 -2.40 -24.17 -11.20
N LEU A 214 -1.17 -23.64 -11.11
CA LEU A 214 -0.32 -23.41 -12.28
C LEU A 214 0.04 -24.71 -13.00
N THR A 215 0.33 -25.78 -12.25
CA THR A 215 0.60 -27.10 -12.84
C THR A 215 -0.62 -27.62 -13.60
N ALA A 216 -1.82 -27.51 -13.04
CA ALA A 216 -3.06 -27.92 -13.69
C ALA A 216 -3.36 -27.09 -14.96
N LEU A 217 -3.03 -25.80 -14.95
CA LEU A 217 -3.26 -24.91 -16.09
C LEU A 217 -2.23 -25.10 -17.23
N ALA A 218 -0.96 -25.29 -16.88
CA ALA A 218 0.15 -25.30 -17.84
C ALA A 218 0.45 -26.68 -18.44
N ASN A 219 -0.09 -27.78 -17.89
CA ASN A 219 0.13 -29.15 -18.36
C ASN A 219 -1.19 -29.84 -18.74
N ASP A 220 -1.30 -30.26 -20.00
CA ASP A 220 -2.41 -31.11 -20.48
C ASP A 220 -2.12 -32.63 -20.41
N GLY A 221 -0.94 -33.03 -19.92
CA GLY A 221 -0.51 -34.43 -19.84
C GLY A 221 0.35 -34.93 -21.01
N SER A 222 0.67 -34.11 -22.01
CA SER A 222 1.66 -34.44 -23.06
C SER A 222 3.11 -34.33 -22.59
N SER A 223 4.03 -35.02 -23.27
CA SER A 223 5.42 -35.23 -22.82
C SER A 223 6.40 -34.06 -23.07
N GLU A 224 6.08 -33.13 -23.97
CA GLU A 224 6.98 -32.02 -24.31
C GLU A 224 6.74 -30.84 -23.35
N GLN A 225 7.65 -30.62 -22.40
CA GLN A 225 7.60 -29.48 -21.48
C GLN A 225 8.62 -28.40 -21.87
N LYS A 226 8.21 -27.15 -21.68
CA LYS A 226 9.04 -25.96 -21.79
C LYS A 226 8.83 -25.06 -20.56
N ALA A 227 9.79 -24.19 -20.29
CA ALA A 227 9.62 -23.13 -19.30
C ALA A 227 8.60 -22.11 -19.80
N LEU A 228 7.62 -21.81 -18.95
CA LEU A 228 6.60 -20.80 -19.17
C LEU A 228 6.59 -19.86 -17.97
N THR A 229 6.31 -18.59 -18.23
CA THR A 229 6.14 -17.58 -17.20
C THR A 229 4.65 -17.37 -16.93
N ALA A 230 4.24 -17.55 -15.69
CA ALA A 230 2.93 -17.15 -15.20
C ALA A 230 2.98 -15.69 -14.72
N ASN A 231 2.19 -14.83 -15.35
CA ASN A 231 2.16 -13.41 -15.09
C ASN A 231 0.91 -13.02 -14.28
N ALA A 232 1.05 -12.91 -12.96
CA ALA A 232 -0.04 -12.47 -12.07
C ALA A 232 -0.26 -10.94 -12.05
N LEU A 233 0.48 -10.17 -12.87
CA LEU A 233 0.33 -8.72 -12.93
C LEU A 233 -0.95 -8.30 -13.67
N PRO A 234 -1.48 -7.10 -13.34
CA PRO A 234 -2.51 -6.45 -14.13
C PRO A 234 -1.98 -5.83 -15.44
N SER A 235 -0.67 -5.95 -15.72
CA SER A 235 0.00 -5.48 -16.93
C SER A 235 0.80 -6.61 -17.60
N SER A 236 1.14 -6.45 -18.89
CA SER A 236 1.97 -7.41 -19.61
C SER A 236 3.41 -7.43 -19.08
N ARG A 237 4.03 -8.60 -19.01
CA ARG A 237 5.41 -8.80 -18.55
C ARG A 237 6.20 -9.61 -19.59
N HIS A 238 7.28 -9.05 -20.14
CA HIS A 238 8.17 -9.72 -21.09
C HIS A 238 7.44 -10.46 -22.23
N GLY A 239 6.38 -9.86 -22.78
CA GLY A 239 5.58 -10.45 -23.85
C GLY A 239 4.49 -11.43 -23.40
N VAL A 240 4.40 -11.73 -22.10
CA VAL A 240 3.28 -12.49 -21.51
C VAL A 240 2.18 -11.52 -21.08
N ASP A 241 0.95 -11.80 -21.50
CA ASP A 241 -0.21 -10.97 -21.16
C ASP A 241 -0.47 -10.91 -19.66
N ALA A 242 -1.12 -9.82 -19.22
CA ALA A 242 -1.61 -9.67 -17.85
C ALA A 242 -2.50 -10.84 -17.46
N LEU A 243 -2.26 -11.45 -16.29
CA LEU A 243 -3.04 -12.60 -15.76
C LEU A 243 -3.00 -13.85 -16.65
N GLY A 244 -1.99 -13.98 -17.51
CA GLY A 244 -1.80 -15.11 -18.43
C GLY A 244 -0.56 -15.96 -18.12
N ILE A 245 -0.41 -17.07 -18.86
CA ILE A 245 0.77 -17.95 -18.83
C ILE A 245 1.33 -18.05 -20.24
N GLY A 246 2.60 -17.71 -20.44
CA GLY A 246 3.18 -17.61 -21.78
C GLY A 246 4.68 -17.86 -21.81
N VAL A 247 5.26 -17.85 -23.00
CA VAL A 247 6.72 -17.88 -23.15
C VAL A 247 7.22 -16.44 -23.04
N ALA A 248 8.02 -16.15 -22.02
CA ALA A 248 8.66 -14.85 -21.91
C ALA A 248 9.72 -14.66 -23.00
N SER A 249 9.76 -13.46 -23.58
CA SER A 249 10.78 -13.05 -24.55
C SER A 249 11.87 -12.24 -23.87
N SER A 250 13.14 -12.57 -24.11
CA SER A 250 14.29 -11.72 -23.76
C SER A 250 15.11 -11.42 -25.02
N SER A 251 15.17 -10.15 -25.43
CA SER A 251 15.98 -9.74 -26.59
C SER A 251 16.78 -8.46 -26.35
N ALA A 252 17.06 -8.11 -25.10
CA ALA A 252 17.77 -6.88 -24.79
C ALA A 252 19.30 -7.11 -24.79
N THR A 253 20.04 -6.14 -25.32
CA THR A 253 21.51 -6.14 -25.24
C THR A 253 21.94 -5.90 -23.80
N ALA A 254 22.95 -6.64 -23.35
CA ALA A 254 23.54 -6.49 -22.01
C ALA A 254 23.83 -5.03 -21.64
N THR A 255 23.61 -4.68 -20.38
CA THR A 255 23.89 -3.35 -19.84
C THR A 255 25.40 -3.12 -19.82
N SER A 256 25.85 -2.01 -20.39
CA SER A 256 27.26 -1.64 -20.41
C SER A 256 27.72 -1.07 -19.06
N ILE A 257 28.97 -1.34 -18.70
CA ILE A 257 29.65 -0.83 -17.51
C ILE A 257 30.88 -0.05 -17.97
N SER A 258 31.05 1.18 -17.49
CA SER A 258 32.27 1.96 -17.75
C SER A 258 32.70 2.76 -16.52
N GLU A 259 34.00 2.99 -16.39
CA GLU A 259 34.55 3.88 -15.37
C GLU A 259 34.89 5.24 -15.99
N GLN A 260 34.46 6.33 -15.34
CA GLN A 260 34.66 7.71 -15.77
C GLN A 260 35.20 8.55 -14.61
N GLY A 261 36.51 8.52 -14.42
CA GLY A 261 37.16 9.14 -13.26
C GLY A 261 36.74 8.47 -11.96
N GLU A 262 36.20 9.24 -11.03
CA GLU A 262 35.70 8.72 -9.73
C GLU A 262 34.33 8.04 -9.82
N PHE A 263 33.73 7.98 -11.02
CA PHE A 263 32.39 7.46 -11.21
C PHE A 263 32.35 6.13 -11.95
N VAL A 264 31.39 5.30 -11.59
CA VAL A 264 30.95 4.13 -12.37
C VAL A 264 29.67 4.51 -13.12
N VAL A 265 29.61 4.16 -14.40
CA VAL A 265 28.45 4.41 -15.26
C VAL A 265 27.87 3.10 -15.75
N LEU A 266 26.59 2.89 -15.47
CA LEU A 266 25.78 1.81 -16.03
C LEU A 266 24.89 2.39 -17.13
N GLU A 267 24.85 1.77 -18.30
CA GLU A 267 24.05 2.26 -19.42
C GLU A 267 23.46 1.12 -20.24
N ASN A 268 22.14 1.16 -20.44
CA ASN A 268 21.38 0.31 -21.36
C ASN A 268 20.72 1.19 -22.45
N GLN A 269 19.70 0.69 -23.14
CA GLN A 269 19.02 1.42 -24.23
C GLN A 269 18.10 2.54 -23.73
N GLU A 270 17.71 2.51 -22.45
CA GLU A 270 16.67 3.36 -21.87
C GLU A 270 17.26 4.36 -20.85
N LEU A 271 18.26 3.94 -20.08
CA LEU A 271 18.84 4.68 -18.97
C LEU A 271 20.37 4.75 -19.04
N ARG A 272 20.91 5.86 -18.54
CA ARG A 272 22.32 6.01 -18.12
C ARG A 272 22.35 6.46 -16.66
N VAL A 273 23.04 5.71 -15.82
CA VAL A 273 23.13 5.97 -14.38
C VAL A 273 24.57 6.11 -13.95
N ARG A 274 24.89 7.17 -13.19
CA ARG A 274 26.24 7.46 -12.70
C ARG A 274 26.31 7.38 -11.18
N PHE A 275 27.23 6.56 -10.68
CA PHE A 275 27.44 6.31 -9.26
C PHE A 275 28.82 6.79 -8.83
N ASP A 276 28.95 7.33 -7.62
CA ASP A 276 30.27 7.46 -6.99
C ASP A 276 30.66 6.19 -6.22
N ARG A 277 31.87 6.18 -5.65
CA ARG A 277 32.39 5.07 -4.85
C ARG A 277 31.69 4.90 -3.49
N ALA A 278 30.82 5.83 -3.10
CA ALA A 278 29.96 5.68 -1.93
C ALA A 278 28.60 5.04 -2.29
N GLY A 279 28.38 4.67 -3.56
CA GLY A 279 27.11 4.13 -4.05
C GLY A 279 26.03 5.19 -4.24
N ARG A 280 26.36 6.48 -4.15
CA ARG A 280 25.38 7.56 -4.33
C ARG A 280 25.16 7.81 -5.82
N ILE A 281 23.92 8.12 -6.19
CA ILE A 281 23.53 8.34 -7.59
C ILE A 281 23.71 9.83 -7.89
N TRP A 282 24.59 10.14 -8.85
CA TRP A 282 24.87 11.50 -9.33
C TRP A 282 24.18 11.84 -10.65
N SER A 283 23.57 10.85 -11.30
CA SER A 283 22.80 11.00 -12.53
C SER A 283 21.93 9.77 -12.72
N LEU A 284 20.65 9.97 -13.05
CA LEU A 284 19.68 8.96 -13.49
C LEU A 284 19.00 9.52 -14.74
N LEU A 285 19.69 9.41 -15.87
CA LEU A 285 19.33 10.00 -17.14
C LEU A 285 18.39 9.07 -17.91
N SER A 286 17.18 9.56 -18.23
CA SER A 286 16.35 8.93 -19.25
C SER A 286 16.89 9.28 -20.64
N LEU A 287 17.32 8.26 -21.40
CA LEU A 287 17.84 8.44 -22.76
C LEU A 287 16.73 8.83 -23.75
N ALA A 288 15.50 8.39 -23.50
CA ALA A 288 14.34 8.74 -24.32
C ALA A 288 14.01 10.24 -24.28
N THR A 289 14.17 10.88 -23.12
CA THR A 289 13.88 12.31 -22.94
C THR A 289 15.13 13.19 -22.84
N ASN A 290 16.32 12.58 -22.76
CA ASN A 290 17.60 13.23 -22.44
C ASN A 290 17.49 14.17 -21.22
N ARG A 291 16.79 13.71 -20.17
CA ARG A 291 16.58 14.46 -18.93
C ARG A 291 16.98 13.63 -17.73
N ASP A 292 17.77 14.24 -16.85
CA ASP A 292 18.21 13.65 -15.59
C ASP A 292 17.14 13.82 -14.53
N ALA A 293 16.93 12.79 -13.72
CA ALA A 293 16.06 12.88 -12.56
C ALA A 293 16.75 13.37 -11.29
N ILE A 294 18.08 13.31 -11.22
CA ILE A 294 18.81 13.71 -10.03
C ILE A 294 19.14 15.20 -10.10
N ALA A 295 18.92 15.90 -8.97
CA ALA A 295 19.24 17.31 -8.84
C ALA A 295 20.71 17.62 -9.15
N PRO A 296 21.01 18.65 -9.97
CA PRO A 296 22.38 19.00 -10.28
C PRO A 296 23.22 19.32 -9.03
N GLY A 297 24.33 18.60 -8.85
CA GLY A 297 25.28 18.83 -7.76
C GLY A 297 24.88 18.23 -6.40
N ILE A 298 23.72 17.58 -6.30
CA ILE A 298 23.22 16.96 -5.06
C ILE A 298 23.00 15.47 -5.35
N PRO A 299 23.77 14.56 -4.74
CA PRO A 299 23.59 13.14 -4.95
C PRO A 299 22.27 12.63 -4.37
N ALA A 300 21.74 11.58 -4.98
CA ALA A 300 20.63 10.78 -4.47
C ALA A 300 21.11 9.40 -3.97
N ASN A 301 20.18 8.55 -3.51
CA ASN A 301 20.49 7.27 -2.87
C ASN A 301 21.38 7.44 -1.61
N GLU A 302 21.14 8.49 -0.83
CA GLU A 302 21.83 8.66 0.45
C GLU A 302 21.13 7.88 1.55
N LEU A 303 21.90 7.17 2.38
CA LEU A 303 21.42 6.59 3.62
C LEU A 303 21.60 7.59 4.76
N HIS A 304 20.50 7.98 5.40
CA HIS A 304 20.48 8.91 6.54
C HIS A 304 20.17 8.13 7.81
N LEU A 305 21.05 8.24 8.79
CA LEU A 305 20.86 7.70 10.13
C LEU A 305 20.47 8.84 11.07
N HIS A 306 19.31 8.69 11.71
CA HIS A 306 18.75 9.66 12.65
C HIS A 306 18.70 9.07 14.07
N ASN A 307 18.78 9.92 15.09
CA ASN A 307 18.37 9.55 16.44
C ASN A 307 16.84 9.47 16.48
N ASP A 308 16.30 8.44 17.11
CA ASP A 308 14.88 8.17 17.21
C ASP A 308 14.53 7.93 18.69
N ASN A 309 14.26 9.03 19.38
CA ASN A 309 13.95 9.07 20.81
C ASN A 309 12.65 9.87 21.01
N PRO A 310 11.49 9.32 20.62
CA PRO A 310 10.22 10.02 20.77
C PRO A 310 9.88 10.23 22.25
N THR A 311 9.18 11.33 22.54
CA THR A 311 8.86 11.76 23.90
C THR A 311 7.93 10.78 24.62
N ARG A 312 6.99 10.18 23.87
CA ARG A 312 6.06 9.15 24.35
C ARG A 312 5.91 8.07 23.30
N TRP A 313 5.52 6.87 23.76
CA TRP A 313 5.11 5.74 22.92
C TRP A 313 6.10 5.37 21.81
N ASP A 314 7.27 4.90 22.21
CA ASP A 314 8.43 4.54 21.36
C ASP A 314 8.08 3.88 20.01
N ALA A 315 7.55 2.65 19.99
CA ALA A 315 7.15 1.98 18.74
C ALA A 315 6.06 2.72 17.94
N TRP A 316 5.22 3.52 18.60
CA TRP A 316 4.13 4.24 17.94
C TRP A 316 4.62 5.51 17.26
N ASP A 317 5.47 6.30 17.91
CA ASP A 317 5.71 7.69 17.51
C ASP A 317 7.07 7.92 16.89
N ILE A 318 7.10 8.88 15.96
CA ILE A 318 8.30 9.59 15.52
C ILE A 318 8.00 11.06 15.76
N ASP A 319 8.82 11.72 16.57
CA ASP A 319 8.74 13.15 16.82
C ASP A 319 9.52 13.92 15.76
N GLU A 320 9.03 15.08 15.32
CA GLU A 320 9.64 15.88 14.25
C GLU A 320 11.14 16.20 14.50
N ASN A 321 11.53 16.30 15.78
CA ASN A 321 12.88 16.60 16.21
C ASN A 321 13.95 15.61 15.71
N TYR A 322 13.59 14.40 15.24
CA TYR A 322 14.52 13.46 14.62
C TYR A 322 15.32 14.11 13.47
N ARG A 323 14.69 15.08 12.76
CA ARG A 323 15.28 15.85 11.66
C ARG A 323 16.54 16.63 12.09
N ASN A 324 16.68 16.95 13.38
CA ASN A 324 17.84 17.67 13.93
C ASN A 324 19.09 16.79 14.07
N SER A 325 18.94 15.47 13.96
CA SER A 325 20.04 14.52 13.97
C SER A 325 20.11 13.83 12.62
N LYS A 326 21.07 14.18 11.77
CA LYS A 326 21.29 13.52 10.48
C LYS A 326 22.77 13.13 10.36
N GLN A 327 23.04 11.85 10.22
CA GLN A 327 24.33 11.32 9.79
C GLN A 327 24.16 10.68 8.41
N VAL A 328 24.92 11.13 7.41
CA VAL A 328 24.97 10.48 6.10
C VAL A 328 25.96 9.31 6.18
N LEU A 329 25.58 8.13 5.70
CA LEU A 329 26.43 6.93 5.69
C LEU A 329 27.16 6.80 4.34
N ASP A 330 28.08 7.73 4.07
CA ASP A 330 28.84 7.82 2.82
C ASP A 330 30.20 7.08 2.85
N SER A 331 30.63 6.60 4.01
CA SER A 331 31.77 5.70 4.14
C SER A 331 31.36 4.28 3.75
N VAL A 332 32.01 3.73 2.72
CA VAL A 332 31.78 2.37 2.19
C VAL A 332 33.04 1.55 2.39
N ASP A 333 32.88 0.35 2.96
CA ASP A 333 33.98 -0.56 3.27
C ASP A 333 34.34 -1.44 2.06
N GLU A 334 33.34 -1.85 1.28
CA GLU A 334 33.52 -2.66 0.07
C GLU A 334 32.63 -2.09 -1.05
N PHE A 335 33.22 -1.93 -2.25
CA PHE A 335 32.53 -1.45 -3.45
C PHE A 335 32.88 -2.38 -4.61
N ASN A 336 31.88 -3.09 -5.13
CA ASN A 336 32.06 -4.06 -6.21
C ASN A 336 31.17 -3.70 -7.40
N VAL A 337 31.68 -3.96 -8.61
CA VAL A 337 30.90 -3.83 -9.84
C VAL A 337 30.96 -5.15 -10.58
N THR A 338 29.79 -5.71 -10.89
CA THR A 338 29.69 -7.00 -11.56
C THR A 338 28.65 -6.96 -12.68
N GLN A 339 28.70 -7.95 -13.57
CA GLN A 339 27.68 -8.18 -14.57
C GLN A 339 27.20 -9.63 -14.42
N GLU A 340 25.89 -9.80 -14.34
CA GLU A 340 25.25 -11.10 -14.24
C GLU A 340 25.15 -11.79 -15.60
N ALA A 341 24.82 -13.08 -15.59
CA ALA A 341 24.78 -13.91 -16.79
C ALA A 341 23.71 -13.45 -17.80
N ASP A 342 22.65 -12.78 -17.33
CA ASP A 342 21.60 -12.20 -18.17
C ASP A 342 21.97 -10.83 -18.76
N GLY A 343 23.16 -10.31 -18.42
CA GLY A 343 23.64 -8.99 -18.85
C GLY A 343 23.25 -7.84 -17.92
N THR A 344 22.60 -8.11 -16.79
CA THR A 344 22.32 -7.10 -15.75
C THR A 344 23.61 -6.61 -15.11
N ALA A 345 23.80 -5.30 -15.05
CA ALA A 345 24.94 -4.71 -14.36
C ALA A 345 24.57 -4.37 -12.91
N VAL A 346 25.48 -4.63 -11.98
CA VAL A 346 25.25 -4.48 -10.53
C VAL A 346 26.40 -3.70 -9.90
N VAL A 347 26.06 -2.65 -9.15
CA VAL A 347 26.96 -1.97 -8.21
C VAL A 347 26.56 -2.39 -6.80
N GLU A 348 27.46 -3.07 -6.09
CA GLU A 348 27.27 -3.48 -4.70
C GLU A 348 28.09 -2.57 -3.78
N THR A 349 27.48 -2.10 -2.70
CA THR A 349 28.17 -1.42 -1.61
C THR A 349 27.92 -2.13 -0.29
N LYS A 350 28.97 -2.22 0.54
CA LYS A 350 28.88 -2.78 1.89
C LYS A 350 29.38 -1.80 2.92
N ARG A 351 28.63 -1.67 4.01
CA ARG A 351 28.94 -0.79 5.15
C ARG A 351 28.86 -1.57 6.45
N TYR A 352 29.82 -1.34 7.34
CA TYR A 352 29.80 -1.87 8.70
C TYR A 352 29.66 -0.72 9.70
N LEU A 353 28.61 -0.76 10.51
CA LEU A 353 28.36 0.23 11.56
C LEU A 353 28.57 -0.41 12.93
N LYS A 354 29.23 0.31 13.85
CA LYS A 354 29.35 -0.13 15.24
C LYS A 354 28.22 0.47 16.06
N SER A 355 27.30 -0.38 16.48
CA SER A 355 26.19 0.00 17.37
C SER A 355 26.69 0.40 18.75
N SER A 356 25.86 1.12 19.50
CA SER A 356 26.12 1.46 20.91
C SER A 356 26.26 0.23 21.82
N ALA A 357 25.68 -0.91 21.43
CA ALA A 357 25.79 -2.18 22.14
C ALA A 357 27.06 -2.98 21.79
N GLY A 358 27.96 -2.44 20.97
CA GLY A 358 29.19 -3.10 20.53
C GLY A 358 29.00 -4.20 19.48
N LYS A 359 27.77 -4.42 19.00
CA LYS A 359 27.48 -5.27 17.83
C LYS A 359 27.74 -4.52 16.54
N THR A 360 27.92 -5.26 15.44
CA THR A 360 28.17 -4.68 14.12
C THR A 360 26.92 -4.81 13.27
N SER A 361 26.34 -3.68 12.86
CA SER A 361 25.29 -3.67 11.83
C SER A 361 25.96 -3.75 10.45
N THR A 362 25.40 -4.54 9.54
CA THR A 362 25.89 -4.65 8.15
C THR A 362 24.81 -4.19 7.19
N ILE A 363 25.14 -3.30 6.27
CA ILE A 363 24.24 -2.85 5.21
C ILE A 363 24.90 -3.22 3.88
N ILE A 364 24.29 -4.16 3.16
CA ILE A 364 24.62 -4.47 1.77
C ILE A 364 23.55 -3.82 0.90
N GLN A 365 23.97 -3.04 -0.09
CA GLN A 365 23.08 -2.42 -1.06
C GLN A 365 23.52 -2.80 -2.48
N ASN A 366 22.59 -3.35 -3.26
CA ASN A 366 22.78 -3.67 -4.67
C ASN A 366 21.97 -2.71 -5.55
N LEU A 367 22.65 -2.02 -6.47
CA LEU A 367 22.08 -1.12 -7.46
C LEU A 367 22.17 -1.80 -8.82
N ARG A 368 21.03 -2.17 -9.40
CA ARG A 368 20.96 -3.09 -10.54
C ARG A 368 20.29 -2.40 -11.73
N LEU A 369 20.93 -2.47 -12.89
CA LEU A 369 20.36 -2.01 -14.16
C LEU A 369 20.31 -3.17 -15.16
N ALA A 370 19.11 -3.73 -15.31
CA ALA A 370 18.87 -4.83 -16.24
C ALA A 370 18.81 -4.36 -17.70
N PRO A 371 19.10 -5.24 -18.67
CA PRO A 371 18.97 -4.94 -20.10
C PRO A 371 17.56 -4.43 -20.46
N GLY A 372 17.47 -3.27 -21.12
CA GLY A 372 16.20 -2.67 -21.54
C GLY A 372 15.28 -2.17 -20.40
N ALA A 373 15.71 -2.23 -19.14
CA ALA A 373 14.94 -1.69 -18.02
C ALA A 373 14.85 -0.17 -18.08
N LYS A 374 13.67 0.38 -17.76
CA LYS A 374 13.40 1.82 -17.71
C LYS A 374 13.53 2.37 -16.29
N GLU A 375 13.95 1.54 -15.36
CA GLU A 375 14.07 1.80 -13.94
C GLU A 375 15.41 1.26 -13.42
N LEU A 376 15.84 1.81 -12.29
CA LEU A 376 16.94 1.28 -11.51
C LEU A 376 16.37 0.51 -10.31
N ASP A 377 16.81 -0.72 -10.14
CA ASP A 377 16.47 -1.56 -9.00
C ASP A 377 17.48 -1.32 -7.87
N ILE A 378 16.98 -1.17 -6.65
CA ILE A 378 17.77 -0.92 -5.44
C ILE A 378 17.35 -1.95 -4.40
N GLU A 379 18.26 -2.84 -4.05
CA GLU A 379 18.01 -3.91 -3.09
C GLU A 379 18.89 -3.73 -1.85
N PHE A 380 18.34 -4.01 -0.68
CA PHE A 380 19.04 -3.98 0.59
C PHE A 380 18.99 -5.34 1.26
N ASP A 381 20.13 -5.77 1.78
CA ASP A 381 20.22 -6.80 2.80
C ASP A 381 20.90 -6.20 4.03
N ILE A 382 20.17 -6.09 5.13
CA ILE A 382 20.58 -5.38 6.34
C ILE A 382 20.56 -6.34 7.52
N ASP A 383 21.69 -6.50 8.21
CA ASP A 383 21.73 -7.06 9.57
C ASP A 383 21.80 -5.89 10.56
N TRP A 384 20.69 -5.60 11.22
CA TRP A 384 20.45 -4.39 12.00
C TRP A 384 20.66 -4.62 13.49
N HIS A 385 21.60 -3.89 14.10
CA HIS A 385 21.91 -3.97 15.53
C HIS A 385 21.96 -2.61 16.23
N GLU A 386 21.43 -1.57 15.59
CA GLU A 386 21.36 -0.23 16.19
C GLU A 386 20.33 -0.16 17.33
N SER A 387 20.32 0.96 18.04
CA SER A 387 19.39 1.22 19.15
C SER A 387 18.91 2.66 19.09
N GLU A 388 17.59 2.87 19.14
CA GLU A 388 16.95 4.19 19.09
C GLU A 388 17.43 5.00 17.88
N LYS A 389 17.44 4.33 16.72
CA LYS A 389 17.82 4.88 15.43
C LYS A 389 16.72 4.69 14.40
N LEU A 390 16.62 5.66 13.50
CA LEU A 390 15.80 5.59 12.29
C LEU A 390 16.71 5.68 11.06
N LEU A 391 16.68 4.65 10.22
CA LEU A 391 17.38 4.61 8.94
C LEU A 391 16.42 5.07 7.83
N LYS A 392 16.83 6.07 7.06
CA LYS A 392 16.09 6.56 5.88
C LYS A 392 16.93 6.47 4.60
N LEU A 393 16.25 6.26 3.48
CA LEU A 393 16.81 6.36 2.13
C LEU A 393 16.33 7.64 1.46
N SER A 394 17.25 8.45 0.94
CA SER A 394 16.97 9.81 0.44
C SER A 394 17.33 9.99 -1.03
N PHE A 395 16.44 10.67 -1.78
CA PHE A 395 16.63 11.06 -3.17
C PHE A 395 16.36 12.55 -3.37
N ALA A 396 17.35 13.26 -3.91
CA ALA A 396 17.20 14.64 -4.36
C ALA A 396 16.79 14.65 -5.84
N ILE A 397 15.52 14.93 -6.12
CA ILE A 397 14.94 14.86 -7.48
C ILE A 397 14.81 16.25 -8.10
N ASP A 398 15.24 16.37 -9.36
CA ASP A 398 15.19 17.59 -10.17
C ASP A 398 13.79 17.84 -10.75
N ILE A 399 12.82 18.03 -9.86
CA ILE A 399 11.42 18.25 -10.23
C ILE A 399 10.78 19.33 -9.38
N HIS A 400 10.03 20.23 -10.02
CA HIS A 400 9.21 21.22 -9.32
C HIS A 400 7.84 20.64 -8.97
N ALA A 401 7.79 19.62 -8.10
CA ALA A 401 6.54 19.01 -7.69
C ALA A 401 5.82 19.89 -6.65
N GLN A 402 4.55 20.22 -6.88
CA GLN A 402 3.70 20.90 -5.89
C GLN A 402 3.09 19.91 -4.88
N GLU A 403 2.95 18.67 -5.32
CA GLU A 403 2.32 17.58 -4.60
C GLU A 403 3.00 16.25 -4.97
N VAL A 404 2.88 15.27 -4.07
CA VAL A 404 3.24 13.87 -4.32
C VAL A 404 1.98 13.02 -4.31
N ALA A 405 1.80 12.20 -5.34
CA ALA A 405 0.77 11.17 -5.37
C ALA A 405 1.32 9.91 -4.67
N ALA A 406 0.70 9.51 -3.56
CA ALA A 406 1.10 8.35 -2.78
C ALA A 406 -0.01 7.30 -2.81
N GLU A 407 0.33 6.06 -3.15
CA GLU A 407 -0.67 4.99 -3.24
C GLU A 407 -1.38 4.78 -1.91
N THR A 408 -2.69 4.58 -2.01
CA THR A 408 -3.58 4.11 -0.95
C THR A 408 -4.47 2.99 -1.52
N GLN A 409 -5.37 2.42 -0.74
CA GLN A 409 -6.28 1.38 -1.21
C GLN A 409 -7.07 1.87 -2.43
N PHE A 410 -6.96 1.14 -3.56
CA PHE A 410 -7.65 1.41 -4.82
C PHE A 410 -7.41 2.80 -5.45
N GLY A 411 -6.25 3.41 -5.21
CA GLY A 411 -5.92 4.70 -5.83
C GLY A 411 -4.73 5.38 -5.18
N PHE A 412 -4.72 6.71 -5.19
CA PHE A 412 -3.69 7.48 -4.51
C PHE A 412 -4.26 8.76 -3.91
N VAL A 413 -3.60 9.26 -2.88
CA VAL A 413 -3.85 10.60 -2.31
C VAL A 413 -2.72 11.53 -2.69
N LYS A 414 -3.07 12.78 -2.98
CA LYS A 414 -2.11 13.84 -3.28
C LYS A 414 -1.81 14.61 -2.01
N ARG A 415 -0.53 14.72 -1.65
CA ARG A 415 -0.05 15.46 -0.48
C ARG A 415 0.85 16.61 -0.93
N PRO A 416 0.68 17.83 -0.40
CA PRO A 416 1.54 18.95 -0.77
C PRO A 416 2.99 18.68 -0.36
N THR A 417 3.95 19.19 -1.15
CA THR A 417 5.39 19.10 -0.87
C THR A 417 5.94 20.29 -0.08
N HIS A 418 5.05 21.21 0.32
CA HIS A 418 5.34 22.44 1.04
C HIS A 418 4.67 22.40 2.43
N GLU A 419 5.16 23.21 3.37
CA GLU A 419 4.71 23.25 4.76
C GLU A 419 4.08 24.63 5.09
N ASN A 420 3.03 25.05 4.35
CA ASN A 420 2.48 26.41 4.48
C ASN A 420 1.47 26.55 5.63
N THR A 421 0.72 25.49 5.92
CA THR A 421 -0.27 25.48 7.00
C THR A 421 0.15 24.52 8.12
N SER A 422 -0.48 24.65 9.28
CA SER A 422 -0.28 23.71 10.39
C SER A 422 -0.65 22.27 10.02
N TRP A 423 -1.58 22.07 9.09
CA TRP A 423 -1.95 20.74 8.58
C TRP A 423 -0.87 20.15 7.67
N ASP A 424 -0.17 20.99 6.91
CA ASP A 424 0.93 20.57 6.06
C ASP A 424 2.17 20.25 6.91
N PHE A 425 2.49 21.14 7.85
CA PHE A 425 3.58 20.97 8.82
C PHE A 425 3.46 19.65 9.60
N ALA A 426 2.23 19.26 9.99
CA ALA A 426 2.01 18.03 10.74
C ALA A 426 2.29 16.74 9.93
N ARG A 427 2.44 16.82 8.59
CA ARG A 427 2.67 15.69 7.66
C ARG A 427 4.15 15.41 7.37
N PHE A 428 4.99 15.53 8.40
CA PHE A 428 6.43 15.27 8.27
C PHE A 428 6.82 13.80 8.12
N GLU A 429 5.86 12.88 8.25
CA GLU A 429 5.96 11.44 7.97
C GLU A 429 4.56 11.00 7.51
N SER A 430 4.44 10.32 6.38
CA SER A 430 3.17 9.93 5.76
C SER A 430 3.18 8.47 5.33
N CYS A 431 1.98 7.89 5.18
CA CYS A 431 1.81 6.52 4.70
C CYS A 431 1.69 6.46 3.18
N GLN A 432 2.42 5.54 2.56
CA GLN A 432 2.21 5.03 1.21
C GLN A 432 2.19 3.50 1.24
N HIS A 433 1.58 2.88 0.23
CA HIS A 433 1.58 1.43 0.09
C HIS A 433 2.78 0.96 -0.74
N LYS A 434 2.67 0.89 -2.06
CA LYS A 434 3.68 0.31 -2.95
C LYS A 434 4.41 1.38 -3.76
N TYR A 435 3.82 2.55 -4.01
CA TYR A 435 4.46 3.56 -4.86
C TYR A 435 4.23 5.01 -4.45
N LEU A 436 5.16 5.87 -4.89
CA LEU A 436 5.05 7.33 -4.96
C LEU A 436 5.21 7.80 -6.41
N TYR A 437 4.52 8.87 -6.77
CA TYR A 437 4.65 9.53 -8.06
C TYR A 437 4.73 11.05 -7.89
N LEU A 438 5.77 11.62 -8.51
CA LEU A 438 6.05 13.05 -8.51
C LEU A 438 6.05 13.51 -9.96
N GLN A 439 5.43 14.64 -10.22
CA GLN A 439 5.34 15.16 -11.57
C GLN A 439 5.46 16.68 -11.62
N GLU A 440 5.92 17.15 -12.77
CA GLU A 440 5.61 18.44 -13.33
C GLU A 440 4.84 18.22 -14.65
N ARG A 441 4.65 19.28 -15.44
CA ARG A 441 3.95 19.13 -16.72
C ARG A 441 4.75 18.21 -17.65
N ASP A 442 4.11 17.12 -18.09
CA ASP A 442 4.61 16.16 -19.09
C ASP A 442 5.88 15.38 -18.70
N TRP A 443 6.29 15.41 -17.43
CA TRP A 443 7.44 14.64 -16.96
C TRP A 443 7.32 14.31 -15.48
N GLY A 444 7.64 13.06 -15.10
CA GLY A 444 7.55 12.61 -13.72
C GLY A 444 8.58 11.54 -13.35
N VAL A 445 8.68 11.29 -12.06
CA VAL A 445 9.52 10.26 -11.46
C VAL A 445 8.65 9.44 -10.52
N THR A 446 8.75 8.12 -10.61
CA THR A 446 8.08 7.22 -9.67
C THR A 446 9.08 6.38 -8.89
N PHE A 447 8.68 6.06 -7.67
CA PHE A 447 9.34 5.11 -6.80
C PHE A 447 8.36 3.99 -6.46
N ALA A 448 8.84 2.75 -6.43
CA ALA A 448 8.09 1.62 -5.89
C ALA A 448 8.89 0.89 -4.79
N ASN A 449 8.21 0.22 -3.87
CA ASN A 449 8.80 -0.58 -2.80
C ASN A 449 7.97 -1.84 -2.45
N ASP A 450 8.60 -2.81 -1.81
CA ASP A 450 8.00 -4.10 -1.45
C ASP A 450 7.59 -4.24 0.02
N SER A 451 8.00 -3.33 0.90
CA SER A 451 7.88 -3.57 2.34
C SER A 451 7.90 -2.35 3.25
N THR A 452 8.09 -1.15 2.70
CA THR A 452 8.10 0.09 3.49
C THR A 452 6.78 0.84 3.32
N TYR A 453 6.39 1.62 4.33
CA TYR A 453 5.14 2.39 4.30
C TYR A 453 5.35 3.86 4.69
N GLY A 454 6.31 4.14 5.58
CA GLY A 454 6.67 5.50 5.99
C GLY A 454 7.50 6.23 4.95
N PHE A 455 7.11 7.47 4.63
CA PHE A 455 7.88 8.36 3.77
C PHE A 455 7.68 9.83 4.14
N ASP A 456 8.59 10.68 3.70
CA ASP A 456 8.40 12.14 3.71
C ASP A 456 8.91 12.77 2.41
N VAL A 457 8.28 13.89 2.02
CA VAL A 457 8.68 14.66 0.83
C VAL A 457 8.72 16.13 1.20
N GLN A 458 9.85 16.78 0.88
CA GLN A 458 10.00 18.22 1.07
C GLN A 458 10.64 18.85 -0.17
N ARG A 459 10.02 19.91 -0.66
CA ARG A 459 10.60 20.73 -1.73
C ARG A 459 11.43 21.87 -1.16
N THR A 460 12.70 21.92 -1.55
CA THR A 460 13.62 23.01 -1.24
C THR A 460 13.83 23.91 -2.46
N THR A 461 14.26 25.15 -2.22
CA THR A 461 14.61 26.10 -3.28
C THR A 461 16.06 26.51 -3.09
N GLU A 462 16.87 26.29 -4.12
CA GLU A 462 18.28 26.66 -4.17
C GLU A 462 18.44 28.18 -4.32
N ALA A 463 19.63 28.70 -4.03
CA ALA A 463 19.91 30.14 -4.07
C ALA A 463 19.68 30.79 -5.46
N ASN A 464 19.75 30.00 -6.54
CA ASN A 464 19.50 30.43 -7.92
C ASN A 464 18.01 30.34 -8.33
N GLY A 465 17.12 29.93 -7.42
CA GLY A 465 15.68 29.76 -7.66
C GLY A 465 15.28 28.40 -8.25
N ALA A 466 16.24 27.51 -8.56
CA ALA A 466 15.93 26.13 -8.90
C ALA A 466 15.31 25.41 -7.70
N THR A 467 14.47 24.41 -7.94
CA THR A 467 13.82 23.65 -6.86
C THR A 467 14.19 22.19 -6.93
N VAL A 468 14.42 21.62 -5.76
CA VAL A 468 14.73 20.20 -5.59
C VAL A 468 13.62 19.59 -4.73
N THR A 469 13.06 18.47 -5.18
CA THR A 469 12.12 17.71 -4.37
C THR A 469 12.87 16.55 -3.71
N ASN A 470 13.04 16.64 -2.39
CA ASN A 470 13.69 15.61 -1.60
C ASN A 470 12.64 14.58 -1.17
N VAL A 471 12.85 13.33 -1.56
CA VAL A 471 12.00 12.19 -1.22
C VAL A 471 12.77 11.29 -0.28
N ARG A 472 12.18 10.94 0.86
CA ARG A 472 12.80 10.03 1.82
C ARG A 472 11.86 8.90 2.21
N PHE A 473 12.39 7.68 2.23
CA PHE A 473 11.69 6.49 2.69
C PHE A 473 12.25 6.08 4.06
N SER A 474 11.36 5.79 5.00
CA SER A 474 11.72 5.23 6.30
C SER A 474 11.92 3.72 6.14
N LEU A 475 13.15 3.25 6.36
CA LEU A 475 13.53 1.84 6.15
C LEU A 475 13.34 1.03 7.43
N LEU A 476 14.11 1.36 8.47
CA LEU A 476 14.17 0.60 9.72
C LEU A 476 14.19 1.54 10.92
N ARG A 477 13.59 1.07 12.01
CA ARG A 477 13.70 1.66 13.35
C ARG A 477 14.42 0.70 14.29
N ALA A 478 14.74 1.17 15.49
CA ALA A 478 15.34 0.35 16.55
C ALA A 478 14.73 0.68 17.92
N THR A 479 13.40 0.70 17.98
CA THR A 479 12.64 1.04 19.18
C THR A 479 12.84 0.00 20.29
N LYS A 480 12.57 0.38 21.54
CA LYS A 480 12.76 -0.43 22.76
C LYS A 480 11.49 -0.74 23.53
N PHE A 481 10.38 -0.09 23.21
CA PHE A 481 9.09 -0.38 23.82
C PHE A 481 7.99 -0.43 22.75
N PRO A 482 7.08 -1.43 22.78
CA PRO A 482 6.91 -2.46 23.81
C PRO A 482 7.76 -3.72 23.59
N ASP A 483 8.46 -3.81 22.46
CA ASP A 483 9.41 -4.86 22.15
C ASP A 483 10.86 -4.30 22.25
N PRO A 484 11.66 -4.74 23.25
CA PRO A 484 13.05 -4.29 23.43
C PRO A 484 14.01 -4.67 22.30
N GLU A 485 13.63 -5.65 21.49
CA GLU A 485 14.42 -6.23 20.39
C GLU A 485 13.76 -5.99 19.02
N ALA A 486 12.81 -5.04 18.94
CA ALA A 486 12.13 -4.67 17.70
C ALA A 486 13.13 -4.42 16.57
N ASP A 487 12.88 -5.04 15.43
CA ASP A 487 13.67 -4.93 14.19
C ASP A 487 15.17 -5.25 14.34
N LEU A 488 15.62 -5.91 15.40
CA LEU A 488 16.97 -6.46 15.43
C LEU A 488 17.09 -7.66 14.47
N GLY A 489 18.25 -7.78 13.82
CA GLY A 489 18.60 -8.89 12.93
C GLY A 489 18.41 -8.60 11.44
N ALA A 490 18.06 -9.63 10.67
CA ALA A 490 18.07 -9.56 9.21
C ALA A 490 16.80 -8.96 8.61
N HIS A 491 16.98 -8.07 7.63
CA HIS A 491 15.95 -7.43 6.83
C HIS A 491 16.36 -7.41 5.36
N SER A 492 15.38 -7.60 4.47
CA SER A 492 15.56 -7.42 3.03
C SER A 492 14.48 -6.48 2.52
N MET A 493 14.85 -5.56 1.63
CA MET A 493 13.95 -4.55 1.07
C MET A 493 14.31 -4.30 -0.37
N LYS A 494 13.29 -4.05 -1.20
CA LYS A 494 13.49 -3.68 -2.59
C LYS A 494 12.79 -2.38 -2.91
N PHE A 495 13.46 -1.59 -3.74
CA PHE A 495 12.95 -0.36 -4.31
C PHE A 495 13.22 -0.34 -5.81
N LYS A 496 12.36 0.38 -6.53
CA LYS A 496 12.59 0.74 -7.93
C LYS A 496 12.44 2.24 -8.08
N VAL A 497 13.28 2.87 -8.89
CA VAL A 497 13.14 4.28 -9.28
C VAL A 497 13.13 4.42 -10.80
N ARG A 498 12.12 5.10 -11.34
CA ARG A 498 11.94 5.27 -12.79
C ARG A 498 11.78 6.75 -13.16
N PRO A 499 12.71 7.33 -13.94
CA PRO A 499 12.53 8.66 -14.53
C PRO A 499 11.58 8.60 -15.73
N ALA A 500 11.09 9.77 -16.17
CA ALA A 500 10.16 9.88 -17.31
C ALA A 500 8.94 8.95 -17.18
N ALA A 501 8.39 8.86 -15.97
CA ALA A 501 7.27 8.01 -15.62
C ALA A 501 5.92 8.74 -15.72
N THR A 502 4.87 7.96 -16.01
CA THR A 502 3.47 8.33 -15.84
C THR A 502 2.90 7.74 -14.54
N ILE A 503 1.66 8.11 -14.17
CA ILE A 503 0.98 7.49 -13.02
C ILE A 503 0.66 6.01 -13.29
N GLU A 504 0.36 5.62 -14.53
CA GLU A 504 0.15 4.23 -14.93
C GLU A 504 1.44 3.40 -14.78
N ASP A 505 2.59 4.01 -15.04
CA ASP A 505 3.89 3.39 -14.79
C ASP A 505 4.12 3.18 -13.29
N ALA A 506 3.75 4.16 -12.45
CA ALA A 506 3.85 4.06 -10.99
C ALA A 506 3.02 2.89 -10.44
N VAL A 507 1.76 2.79 -10.89
CA VAL A 507 0.87 1.68 -10.55
C VAL A 507 1.51 0.36 -11.00
N SER A 508 1.91 0.26 -12.26
CA SER A 508 2.51 -0.97 -12.82
C SER A 508 3.74 -1.41 -12.04
N LEU A 509 4.63 -0.48 -11.67
CA LEU A 509 5.85 -0.76 -10.93
C LEU A 509 5.57 -1.22 -9.50
N GLY A 510 4.56 -0.61 -8.85
CA GLY A 510 4.06 -1.04 -7.54
C GLY A 510 3.57 -2.48 -7.55
N TYR A 511 2.84 -2.90 -8.59
CA TYR A 511 2.47 -4.31 -8.77
C TYR A 511 3.68 -5.18 -9.11
N GLU A 512 4.51 -4.79 -10.08
CA GLU A 512 5.63 -5.61 -10.56
C GLU A 512 6.53 -6.10 -9.42
N LEU A 513 6.84 -5.20 -8.49
CA LEU A 513 7.72 -5.47 -7.36
C LEU A 513 7.08 -6.39 -6.30
N ASN A 514 5.75 -6.36 -6.16
CA ASN A 514 5.02 -7.12 -5.15
C ASN A 514 4.43 -8.44 -5.68
N TYR A 515 4.47 -8.68 -7.00
CA TYR A 515 3.98 -9.89 -7.66
C TYR A 515 5.04 -10.45 -8.60
N PRO A 516 6.09 -11.14 -8.09
CA PRO A 516 7.17 -11.64 -8.92
C PRO A 516 6.70 -12.65 -9.96
N ALA A 517 7.38 -12.71 -11.11
CA ALA A 517 7.13 -13.71 -12.13
C ALA A 517 7.37 -15.13 -11.57
N ARG A 518 6.53 -16.07 -11.99
CA ARG A 518 6.73 -17.50 -11.67
C ARG A 518 7.03 -18.29 -12.92
N GLU A 519 8.02 -19.14 -12.83
CA GLU A 519 8.32 -20.12 -13.85
C GLU A 519 7.58 -21.42 -13.56
N VAL A 520 6.91 -21.96 -14.58
CA VAL A 520 6.22 -23.26 -14.55
C VAL A 520 6.67 -24.07 -15.75
N LEU A 521 6.97 -25.36 -15.53
CA LEU A 521 7.18 -26.29 -16.64
C LEU A 521 5.83 -26.74 -17.16
N GLY A 522 5.59 -26.48 -18.43
CA GLY A 522 4.32 -26.77 -19.08
C GLY A 522 4.46 -26.93 -20.58
N ASN A 523 3.40 -27.39 -21.22
CA ASN A 523 3.34 -27.64 -22.66
C ASN A 523 2.45 -26.64 -23.39
N ARG A 524 1.67 -25.85 -22.65
CA ARG A 524 0.63 -24.98 -23.19
C ARG A 524 0.63 -23.59 -22.56
N SER A 525 0.54 -22.56 -23.40
CA SER A 525 0.24 -21.19 -22.97
C SER A 525 -1.25 -21.04 -22.63
N VAL A 526 -1.53 -20.17 -21.67
CA VAL A 526 -2.87 -19.93 -21.14
C VAL A 526 -3.20 -18.46 -21.30
N GLU A 527 -4.19 -18.17 -22.15
CA GLU A 527 -4.79 -16.85 -22.28
C GLU A 527 -5.34 -16.36 -20.94
N PRO A 528 -5.36 -15.04 -20.65
CA PRO A 528 -5.92 -14.50 -19.42
C PRO A 528 -7.40 -14.85 -19.23
N LEU A 529 -7.79 -15.18 -18.00
CA LEU A 529 -9.20 -15.43 -17.65
C LEU A 529 -10.08 -14.19 -17.84
N VAL A 530 -9.53 -13.02 -17.55
CA VAL A 530 -10.18 -11.72 -17.71
C VAL A 530 -9.17 -10.69 -18.21
N ARG A 531 -9.61 -9.81 -19.12
CA ARG A 531 -8.82 -8.70 -19.67
C ARG A 531 -9.58 -7.39 -19.56
N SER A 532 -8.86 -6.32 -19.26
CA SER A 532 -9.32 -4.94 -19.42
C SER A 532 -8.71 -4.34 -20.69
N SER A 533 -9.49 -3.59 -21.47
CA SER A 533 -8.97 -2.88 -22.64
C SER A 533 -8.27 -1.56 -22.30
N ALA A 534 -8.47 -1.04 -21.08
CA ALA A 534 -7.90 0.22 -20.61
C ALA A 534 -6.80 -0.01 -19.56
N LYS A 535 -5.64 0.65 -19.76
CA LYS A 535 -4.50 0.56 -18.83
C LYS A 535 -4.77 1.23 -17.48
N GLN A 536 -5.72 2.16 -17.43
CA GLN A 536 -6.16 2.84 -16.22
C GLN A 536 -7.05 1.95 -15.34
N VAL A 537 -7.57 0.83 -15.87
CA VAL A 537 -8.45 -0.09 -15.13
C VAL A 537 -7.67 -1.33 -14.74
N VAL A 538 -7.39 -1.44 -13.45
CA VAL A 538 -6.65 -2.57 -12.86
C VAL A 538 -7.64 -3.66 -12.46
N VAL A 539 -7.37 -4.90 -12.89
CA VAL A 539 -8.06 -6.09 -12.38
C VAL A 539 -7.39 -6.50 -11.07
N GLU A 540 -8.03 -6.19 -9.95
CA GLU A 540 -7.45 -6.41 -8.63
C GLU A 540 -7.78 -7.78 -8.05
N THR A 541 -9.04 -8.21 -8.13
CA THR A 541 -9.46 -9.49 -7.55
C THR A 541 -10.08 -10.37 -8.62
N VAL A 542 -9.67 -11.64 -8.65
CA VAL A 542 -10.27 -12.69 -9.48
C VAL A 542 -10.40 -13.92 -8.60
N LYS A 543 -11.62 -14.22 -8.15
CA LYS A 543 -11.90 -15.33 -7.24
C LYS A 543 -13.23 -16.00 -7.56
N LEU A 544 -13.51 -17.18 -6.98
CA LEU A 544 -14.87 -17.72 -7.01
C LEU A 544 -15.74 -17.10 -5.91
N ALA A 545 -17.06 -17.06 -6.14
CA ALA A 545 -18.02 -16.51 -5.20
C ALA A 545 -18.06 -17.28 -3.87
N GLU A 546 -18.22 -16.57 -2.75
CA GLU A 546 -18.21 -17.15 -1.39
C GLU A 546 -19.39 -18.10 -1.14
N ASP A 547 -20.50 -17.91 -1.85
CA ASP A 547 -21.72 -18.73 -1.68
C ASP A 547 -21.61 -20.14 -2.29
N GLY A 548 -20.46 -20.49 -2.88
CA GLY A 548 -20.21 -21.80 -3.46
C GLY A 548 -20.92 -22.06 -4.78
N SER A 549 -21.53 -21.03 -5.39
CA SER A 549 -22.20 -21.14 -6.70
C SER A 549 -21.26 -21.55 -7.84
N GLY A 550 -19.96 -21.31 -7.69
CA GLY A 550 -18.97 -21.45 -8.77
C GLY A 550 -18.91 -20.25 -9.71
N ASP A 551 -19.67 -19.19 -9.43
CA ASP A 551 -19.61 -17.93 -10.18
C ASP A 551 -18.23 -17.27 -10.01
N LEU A 552 -17.77 -16.60 -11.06
CA LEU A 552 -16.53 -15.84 -11.03
C LEU A 552 -16.81 -14.42 -10.53
N VAL A 553 -16.06 -13.98 -9.53
CA VAL A 553 -16.06 -12.61 -9.02
C VAL A 553 -14.81 -11.89 -9.54
N VAL A 554 -15.02 -10.74 -10.19
CA VAL A 554 -13.94 -9.87 -10.65
C VAL A 554 -14.10 -8.48 -10.07
N ARG A 555 -13.08 -7.99 -9.34
CA ARG A 555 -13.05 -6.62 -8.82
C ARG A 555 -12.03 -5.79 -9.58
N LEU A 556 -12.47 -4.65 -10.07
CA LEU A 556 -11.66 -3.72 -10.87
C LEU A 556 -11.73 -2.33 -10.27
N TYR A 557 -10.68 -1.53 -10.47
CA TYR A 557 -10.70 -0.12 -10.10
C TYR A 557 -9.98 0.75 -11.13
N GLU A 558 -10.42 2.00 -11.23
CA GLU A 558 -9.73 3.04 -11.99
C GLU A 558 -8.58 3.60 -11.15
N SER A 559 -7.34 3.52 -11.64
CA SER A 559 -6.15 3.76 -10.82
C SER A 559 -5.51 5.13 -10.98
N THR A 560 -5.97 5.96 -11.91
CA THR A 560 -5.31 7.21 -12.32
C THR A 560 -6.01 8.48 -11.84
N GLY A 561 -7.23 8.37 -11.33
CA GLY A 561 -8.07 9.51 -10.93
C GLY A 561 -8.79 10.16 -12.10
N GLY A 562 -8.95 9.44 -13.21
CA GLY A 562 -9.56 9.91 -14.45
C GLY A 562 -10.89 9.20 -14.78
N ARG A 563 -11.65 9.75 -15.75
CA ARG A 563 -12.73 8.98 -16.38
C ARG A 563 -12.16 8.14 -17.50
N CYS A 564 -12.55 6.88 -17.59
CA CYS A 564 -12.17 6.02 -18.70
C CYS A 564 -13.29 5.02 -19.05
N ALA A 565 -13.24 4.54 -20.28
CA ALA A 565 -14.07 3.44 -20.76
C ALA A 565 -13.19 2.19 -20.87
N SER A 566 -13.69 1.04 -20.44
CA SER A 566 -13.01 -0.24 -20.63
C SER A 566 -13.99 -1.33 -21.01
N THR A 567 -13.63 -2.12 -22.01
CA THR A 567 -14.27 -3.40 -22.31
C THR A 567 -13.61 -4.47 -21.47
N ILE A 568 -14.38 -5.11 -20.60
CA ILE A 568 -13.93 -6.25 -19.81
C ILE A 568 -14.31 -7.51 -20.56
N SER A 569 -13.32 -8.31 -20.94
CA SER A 569 -13.51 -9.55 -21.70
C SER A 569 -13.05 -10.76 -20.91
N PHE A 570 -13.75 -11.90 -21.09
CA PHE A 570 -13.49 -13.15 -20.39
C PHE A 570 -13.00 -14.22 -21.37
N ALA A 571 -12.25 -15.21 -20.89
CA ALA A 571 -11.76 -16.33 -21.69
C ALA A 571 -12.87 -17.26 -22.25
N GLY A 572 -14.12 -17.08 -21.81
CA GLY A 572 -15.26 -17.92 -22.13
C GLY A 572 -16.55 -17.13 -22.34
N VAL A 573 -17.65 -17.83 -22.58
CA VAL A 573 -19.00 -17.25 -22.66
C VAL A 573 -19.67 -17.39 -21.29
N ALA A 574 -20.04 -16.27 -20.68
CA ALA A 574 -20.86 -16.23 -19.47
C ALA A 574 -22.34 -16.25 -19.84
N ASP A 575 -23.16 -16.89 -19.00
CA ASP A 575 -24.61 -16.86 -19.15
C ASP A 575 -25.17 -15.48 -18.71
N GLU A 576 -24.57 -14.88 -17.67
CA GLU A 576 -24.92 -13.55 -17.15
C GLU A 576 -23.70 -12.82 -16.55
N ILE A 577 -23.66 -11.49 -16.69
CA ILE A 577 -22.66 -10.62 -16.05
C ILE A 577 -23.39 -9.49 -15.32
N LEU A 578 -23.27 -9.46 -13.98
CA LEU A 578 -23.91 -8.48 -13.11
C LEU A 578 -22.89 -7.65 -12.33
N MET A 579 -23.19 -6.37 -12.14
CA MET A 579 -22.49 -5.55 -11.14
C MET A 579 -23.05 -5.84 -9.75
N THR A 580 -22.17 -6.01 -8.77
CA THR A 580 -22.52 -6.25 -7.37
C THR A 580 -21.79 -5.27 -6.46
N ASN A 581 -22.23 -5.20 -5.20
CA ASN A 581 -21.46 -4.53 -4.17
C ASN A 581 -20.23 -5.38 -3.75
N PHE A 582 -19.47 -4.91 -2.77
CA PHE A 582 -18.29 -5.61 -2.23
C PHE A 582 -18.60 -6.96 -1.57
N LEU A 583 -19.86 -7.20 -1.18
CA LEU A 583 -20.35 -8.44 -0.58
C LEU A 583 -20.91 -9.43 -1.62
N GLU A 584 -20.67 -9.17 -2.92
CA GLU A 584 -21.10 -10.06 -4.02
C GLU A 584 -22.63 -10.15 -4.18
N VAL A 585 -23.35 -9.22 -3.57
CA VAL A 585 -24.82 -9.12 -3.65
C VAL A 585 -25.20 -8.10 -4.71
N ALA A 586 -26.13 -8.47 -5.59
CA ALA A 586 -26.75 -7.54 -6.52
C ALA A 586 -27.52 -6.47 -5.73
N SER A 587 -27.14 -5.19 -5.84
CA SER A 587 -27.80 -4.14 -5.08
C SER A 587 -28.97 -3.53 -5.87
N SER A 588 -30.07 -3.20 -5.19
CA SER A 588 -31.23 -2.51 -5.78
C SER A 588 -31.00 -1.02 -6.04
N ALA A 589 -30.05 -0.39 -5.34
CA ALA A 589 -29.71 1.02 -5.47
C ALA A 589 -28.67 1.26 -6.60
N GLU A 590 -27.66 0.40 -6.73
CA GLU A 590 -26.75 0.44 -7.88
C GLU A 590 -27.43 -0.11 -9.13
N ALA A 591 -28.47 -0.95 -9.02
CA ALA A 591 -29.33 -1.36 -10.15
C ALA A 591 -29.91 -0.17 -10.93
N SER A 592 -30.11 1.01 -10.30
CA SER A 592 -30.59 2.21 -11.01
C SER A 592 -29.53 2.85 -11.94
N GLN A 593 -28.23 2.61 -11.69
CA GLN A 593 -27.13 2.94 -12.62
C GLN A 593 -26.69 1.73 -13.47
N ALA A 594 -26.74 0.52 -12.91
CA ALA A 594 -26.39 -0.74 -13.55
C ALA A 594 -27.46 -1.26 -14.54
N SER A 595 -28.69 -0.72 -14.50
CA SER A 595 -29.72 -0.97 -15.52
C SER A 595 -29.31 -0.50 -16.94
N GLN A 596 -28.16 0.16 -17.10
CA GLN A 596 -27.59 0.49 -18.41
C GLN A 596 -26.46 -0.45 -18.88
N THR A 597 -25.94 -1.37 -18.05
CA THR A 597 -24.73 -2.16 -18.39
C THR A 597 -24.78 -3.66 -18.07
N ALA A 598 -25.80 -4.18 -17.38
CA ALA A 598 -25.93 -5.63 -17.16
C ALA A 598 -26.20 -6.38 -18.48
N SER A 599 -25.38 -7.38 -18.80
CA SER A 599 -25.66 -8.32 -19.90
C SER A 599 -26.44 -9.50 -19.35
N THR A 600 -27.75 -9.52 -19.58
CA THR A 600 -28.66 -10.63 -19.23
C THR A 600 -28.75 -11.69 -20.34
N SER A 601 -27.94 -11.53 -21.40
CA SER A 601 -27.75 -12.51 -22.46
C SER A 601 -26.33 -13.06 -22.44
N ALA A 602 -26.17 -14.28 -22.97
CA ALA A 602 -24.86 -14.92 -23.08
C ALA A 602 -23.85 -14.00 -23.77
N SER A 603 -22.75 -13.68 -23.07
CA SER A 603 -21.76 -12.70 -23.54
C SER A 603 -20.35 -13.11 -23.13
N ARG A 604 -19.36 -12.68 -23.93
CA ARG A 604 -17.93 -12.80 -23.62
C ARG A 604 -17.34 -11.53 -23.01
N SER A 605 -18.11 -10.44 -22.96
CA SER A 605 -17.61 -9.15 -22.51
C SER A 605 -18.72 -8.22 -22.00
N ILE A 606 -18.30 -7.16 -21.30
CA ILE A 606 -19.14 -6.06 -20.82
C ILE A 606 -18.37 -4.74 -20.99
N ASP A 607 -19.05 -3.71 -21.50
CA ASP A 607 -18.48 -2.36 -21.61
C ASP A 607 -18.82 -1.55 -20.36
N LEU A 608 -17.81 -0.97 -19.72
CA LEU A 608 -17.94 -0.21 -18.49
C LEU A 608 -17.40 1.21 -18.66
N GLN A 609 -18.05 2.14 -17.97
CA GLN A 609 -17.58 3.52 -17.80
C GLN A 609 -17.17 3.71 -16.34
N PHE A 610 -15.93 4.13 -16.12
CA PHE A 610 -15.40 4.40 -14.80
C PHE A 610 -15.37 5.89 -14.51
N ARG A 611 -15.80 6.25 -13.30
CA ARG A 611 -15.48 7.54 -12.67
C ARG A 611 -14.07 7.47 -12.05
N PRO A 612 -13.45 8.62 -11.74
CA PRO A 612 -12.18 8.67 -11.00
C PRO A 612 -12.20 7.77 -9.77
N PHE A 613 -11.20 6.90 -9.64
CA PHE A 613 -11.02 5.98 -8.51
C PHE A 613 -12.18 5.04 -8.21
N GLN A 614 -13.11 4.86 -9.15
CA GLN A 614 -14.27 4.01 -8.94
C GLN A 614 -13.84 2.54 -8.88
N VAL A 615 -14.31 1.83 -7.85
CA VAL A 615 -14.24 0.38 -7.75
C VAL A 615 -15.54 -0.25 -8.25
N ILE A 616 -15.43 -1.27 -9.09
CA ILE A 616 -16.55 -2.06 -9.60
C ILE A 616 -16.30 -3.53 -9.27
N THR A 617 -17.33 -4.22 -8.75
CA THR A 617 -17.32 -5.68 -8.62
C THR A 617 -18.30 -6.28 -9.64
N LEU A 618 -17.83 -7.25 -10.41
CA LEU A 618 -18.62 -8.05 -11.34
C LEU A 618 -18.79 -9.47 -10.79
N ARG A 619 -20.01 -9.99 -10.87
CA ARG A 619 -20.32 -11.41 -10.70
C ARG A 619 -20.69 -11.99 -12.06
N VAL A 620 -19.99 -13.04 -12.45
CA VAL A 620 -20.05 -13.66 -13.78
C VAL A 620 -20.52 -15.09 -13.62
N SER A 621 -21.76 -15.35 -14.01
CA SER A 621 -22.41 -16.64 -13.79
C SER A 621 -22.38 -17.52 -15.04
N GLY A 622 -22.22 -18.83 -14.83
CA GLY A 622 -22.25 -19.83 -15.92
C GLY A 622 -21.11 -19.70 -16.94
N LEU A 623 -19.94 -19.19 -16.55
CA LEU A 623 -18.79 -19.00 -17.44
C LEU A 623 -18.27 -20.34 -18.00
N LYS A 624 -18.41 -20.54 -19.31
CA LYS A 624 -17.93 -21.73 -20.03
C LYS A 624 -16.67 -21.39 -20.81
N ILE A 625 -15.55 -21.99 -20.42
CA ILE A 625 -14.24 -21.82 -21.06
C ILE A 625 -13.99 -23.04 -21.95
N ASP A 626 -13.66 -22.82 -23.22
CA ASP A 626 -13.36 -23.91 -24.14
C ASP A 626 -12.10 -24.67 -23.67
N ALA A 627 -12.21 -25.99 -23.54
CA ALA A 627 -11.08 -26.88 -23.32
C ALA A 627 -10.30 -27.04 -24.64
N SER A 628 -9.61 -25.98 -25.08
CA SER A 628 -8.77 -26.06 -26.29
C SER A 628 -7.52 -26.89 -26.03
#